data_AF-A0A399EDB2-F1
#
_entry.id   AF-A0A399EDB2-F1
#
_cell.length_a   1.000
_cell.length_b   1.000
_cell.length_c   1.000
_cell.angle_alpha   90.00
_cell.angle_beta   90.00
_cell.angle_gamma   90.00
#
_symmetry.space_group_name_H-M   'P 1'
#
loop_
_entity.id
_entity.type
_entity.pdbx_description
1 polymer ?
#
loop_
_entity_poly.entity_id
_entity_poly.type
_entity_poly.pdbx_seq_one_letter_code
_entity_poly.pdbx_strand_id
1 'polypeptide(L)'
;MALLDPGAPSQVLGLTLRTGPRPQGVALIFRARSMQDYYAFVVSSEIAQVVRVKGGQATPLQQTQAPEFLLGKNATHYLQVLDTGPRNGPFDKGGKIRLYLDGRVAFVLGDDPKAAPEFDNANADASGVGFEIGEGVAWGTVLSRFEAHPRTIALPAELRLPEPFFEERGNVVVASDRFDGAAGPLEARHTPVGGLVWEKWAPRAQSEKVVLLGNGQVQPAPREKRSDYLLYGLRWPQSYRHFASLEATLTPPGHEGRYDLEGNCTGYTEANREERLRAGFFFWQDAQHYLILRAFMDDSQSNASELEWQAPVEGVLDVIRRVNLGPRLCHGNPFHLRVSFDGDWVVAWVRAPGSPREEAVQSFRWSDAFPDQPPLKINMVGLLFSEEDSGTRLDSFTAWGSTRLR
;
A
#
# COMPACT_ATOMS: atom_id res chain seq x y z
N MET A 1 39.07 -1.38 12.66
CA MET A 1 37.78 -1.73 12.04
C MET A 1 37.72 -3.20 11.59
N ALA A 2 36.59 -3.87 11.82
CA ALA A 2 36.23 -5.16 11.25
C ALA A 2 34.92 -5.00 10.45
N LEU A 3 34.90 -5.48 9.21
CA LEU A 3 33.77 -5.37 8.30
C LEU A 3 33.47 -6.73 7.68
N LEU A 4 32.20 -7.07 7.56
CA LEU A 4 31.71 -8.25 6.85
C LEU A 4 30.68 -7.84 5.80
N ASP A 5 30.54 -8.66 4.77
CA ASP A 5 29.44 -8.57 3.82
C ASP A 5 28.58 -9.84 3.92
N PRO A 6 27.39 -9.77 4.55
CA PRO A 6 26.48 -10.91 4.66
C PRO A 6 25.76 -11.23 3.32
N GLY A 7 25.98 -10.45 2.26
CA GLY A 7 25.34 -10.65 0.95
C GLY A 7 23.89 -10.17 0.86
N ALA A 8 23.32 -9.67 1.96
CA ALA A 8 21.99 -9.07 2.00
C ALA A 8 21.93 -7.88 2.98
N PRO A 9 21.17 -6.82 2.69
CA PRO A 9 20.98 -5.70 3.61
C PRO A 9 20.38 -6.14 4.94
N SER A 10 20.92 -5.61 6.03
CA SER A 10 20.45 -5.92 7.39
C SER A 10 19.34 -4.97 7.83
N GLN A 11 18.34 -5.50 8.53
CA GLN A 11 17.31 -4.72 9.22
C GLN A 11 17.72 -4.41 10.64
N VAL A 12 18.30 -5.40 11.31
CA VAL A 12 18.66 -5.32 12.73
C VAL A 12 20.13 -5.65 12.86
N LEU A 13 20.88 -4.74 13.48
CA LEU A 13 22.23 -5.00 13.95
C LEU A 13 22.26 -4.87 15.45
N GLY A 14 22.98 -5.77 16.11
CA GLY A 14 23.16 -5.75 17.56
C GLY A 14 24.62 -5.96 17.92
N LEU A 15 25.08 -5.30 18.99
CA LEU A 15 26.42 -5.48 19.52
C LEU A 15 26.41 -5.30 21.03
N THR A 16 26.91 -6.31 21.76
CA THR A 16 27.10 -6.22 23.22
C THR A 16 28.51 -5.74 23.54
N LEU A 17 28.61 -4.71 24.36
CA LEU A 17 29.86 -4.15 24.86
C LEU A 17 29.98 -4.43 26.35
N ARG A 18 31.19 -4.77 26.81
CA ARG A 18 31.55 -4.70 28.22
C ARG A 18 32.71 -3.74 28.39
N THR A 19 32.52 -2.69 29.18
CA THR A 19 33.51 -1.64 29.38
C THR A 19 34.31 -1.89 30.66
N GLY A 20 35.55 -1.43 30.68
CA GLY A 20 36.40 -1.35 31.85
C GLY A 20 36.37 0.03 32.51
N PRO A 21 37.37 0.37 33.33
CA PRO A 21 37.45 1.68 34.01
C PRO A 21 37.79 2.84 33.06
N ARG A 22 38.33 2.54 31.88
CA ARG A 22 38.64 3.49 30.80
C ARG A 22 38.07 2.94 29.49
N PRO A 23 36.77 3.13 29.23
CA PRO A 23 36.10 2.63 28.03
C PRO A 23 36.73 3.21 26.77
N GLN A 24 36.99 2.35 25.78
CA GLN A 24 37.26 2.78 24.40
C GLN A 24 35.93 3.05 23.71
N GLY A 25 35.89 4.07 22.84
CA GLY A 25 34.75 4.30 21.97
C GLY A 25 34.52 3.12 21.02
N VAL A 26 33.28 2.89 20.62
CA VAL A 26 32.89 1.84 19.69
C VAL A 26 32.01 2.40 18.59
N ALA A 27 32.26 1.99 17.36
CA ALA A 27 31.40 2.26 16.23
C ALA A 27 30.70 0.97 15.80
N LEU A 28 29.36 0.99 15.69
CA LEU A 28 28.58 -0.03 15.02
C LEU A 28 28.31 0.42 13.57
N ILE A 29 28.86 -0.31 12.61
CA ILE A 29 28.92 0.06 11.19
C ILE A 29 27.77 -0.63 10.42
N PHE A 30 27.07 0.15 9.59
CA PHE A 30 25.93 -0.31 8.79
C PHE A 30 25.89 0.34 7.40
N ARG A 31 25.17 -0.29 6.46
CA ARG A 31 25.07 0.13 5.05
C ARG A 31 26.45 0.40 4.42
N ALA A 32 27.45 -0.42 4.74
CA ALA A 32 28.78 -0.26 4.18
C ALA A 32 28.84 -0.82 2.76
N ARG A 33 29.39 -0.03 1.83
CA ARG A 33 29.79 -0.49 0.49
C ARG A 33 31.28 -0.77 0.41
N SER A 34 32.06 -0.10 1.25
CA SER A 34 33.51 -0.29 1.36
C SER A 34 34.00 0.22 2.71
N MET A 35 35.30 0.05 2.98
CA MET A 35 35.98 0.65 4.13
C MET A 35 36.00 2.20 4.12
N GLN A 36 35.53 2.83 3.04
CA GLN A 36 35.52 4.28 2.85
C GLN A 36 34.11 4.85 2.64
N ASP A 37 33.09 3.98 2.61
CA ASP A 37 31.72 4.35 2.35
C ASP A 37 30.79 3.51 3.24
N TYR A 38 30.34 4.09 4.35
CA TYR A 38 29.45 3.47 5.33
C TYR A 38 28.75 4.48 6.23
N TYR A 39 27.82 4.02 7.06
CA TYR A 39 27.31 4.76 8.21
C TYR A 39 27.78 4.10 9.50
N ALA A 40 27.96 4.88 10.56
CA ALA A 40 28.33 4.34 11.86
C ALA A 40 27.60 5.03 13.01
N PHE A 41 27.16 4.22 13.96
CA PHE A 41 26.72 4.68 15.27
C PHE A 41 27.89 4.57 16.25
N VAL A 42 28.47 5.72 16.59
CA VAL A 42 29.67 5.84 17.41
C VAL A 42 29.26 6.24 18.82
N VAL A 43 29.70 5.48 19.81
CA VAL A 43 29.41 5.74 21.23
C VAL A 43 30.71 5.64 22.03
N SER A 44 30.99 6.65 22.85
CA SER A 44 32.11 6.69 23.79
C SER A 44 31.67 7.16 25.17
N SER A 45 32.60 7.35 26.10
CA SER A 45 32.32 7.96 27.39
C SER A 45 32.05 9.48 27.33
N GLU A 46 32.18 10.09 26.15
CA GLU A 46 32.09 11.55 25.96
C GLU A 46 31.01 11.96 24.96
N ILE A 47 30.77 11.14 23.94
CA ILE A 47 29.82 11.46 22.88
C ILE A 47 29.14 10.20 22.34
N ALA A 48 27.87 10.35 21.98
CA ALA A 48 27.20 9.49 21.03
C ALA A 48 26.92 10.28 19.77
N GLN A 49 27.18 9.68 18.60
CA GLN A 49 26.93 10.33 17.33
C GLN A 49 26.66 9.32 16.23
N VAL A 50 25.96 9.78 15.20
CA VAL A 50 25.80 9.08 13.94
C VAL A 50 26.66 9.78 12.91
N VAL A 51 27.50 9.03 12.23
CA VAL A 51 28.37 9.59 11.18
C VAL A 51 28.11 8.91 9.85
N ARG A 52 28.18 9.71 8.78
CA ARG A 52 28.29 9.24 7.41
C ARG A 52 29.75 9.31 7.01
N VAL A 53 30.34 8.19 6.61
CA VAL A 53 31.66 8.13 6.00
C VAL A 53 31.50 7.99 4.49
N LYS A 54 32.08 8.93 3.73
CA LYS A 54 32.04 8.94 2.26
C LYS A 54 33.40 9.34 1.70
N GLY A 55 34.00 8.49 0.87
CA GLY A 55 35.37 8.67 0.39
C GLY A 55 36.40 8.72 1.52
N GLY A 56 36.12 8.06 2.65
CA GLY A 56 36.96 8.08 3.85
C GLY A 56 36.79 9.31 4.75
N GLN A 57 36.01 10.31 4.34
CA GLN A 57 35.72 11.49 5.16
C GLN A 57 34.48 11.24 6.02
N ALA A 58 34.60 11.46 7.33
CA ALA A 58 33.51 11.34 8.29
C ALA A 58 32.78 12.68 8.48
N THR A 59 31.46 12.66 8.31
CA THR A 59 30.57 13.80 8.56
C THR A 59 29.54 13.41 9.63
N PRO A 60 29.47 14.11 10.77
CA PRO A 60 28.42 13.90 11.76
C PRO A 60 27.05 14.29 11.21
N LEU A 61 26.06 13.42 11.42
CA LEU A 61 24.65 13.65 11.07
C LEU A 61 23.87 14.16 12.28
N GLN A 62 24.04 13.50 13.42
CA GLN A 62 23.43 13.86 14.71
C GLN A 62 24.40 13.48 15.83
N GLN A 63 24.37 14.21 16.95
CA GLN A 63 25.24 13.97 18.10
C GLN A 63 24.57 14.37 19.42
N THR A 64 24.98 13.75 20.51
CA THR A 64 24.56 14.10 21.87
C THR A 64 25.65 13.79 22.89
N GLN A 65 25.65 14.54 23.99
CA GLN A 65 26.50 14.32 25.17
C GLN A 65 25.65 13.93 26.40
N ALA A 66 24.36 13.64 26.20
CA ALA A 66 23.47 13.25 27.28
C ALA A 66 23.96 11.94 27.94
N PRO A 67 24.16 11.91 29.28
CA PRO A 67 24.85 10.80 29.96
C PRO A 67 24.26 9.41 29.73
N GLU A 68 22.94 9.33 29.54
CA GLU A 68 22.21 8.08 29.27
C GLU A 68 22.51 7.46 27.91
N PHE A 69 23.15 8.21 27.01
CA PHE A 69 23.59 7.74 25.69
C PHE A 69 25.11 7.55 25.61
N LEU A 70 25.84 7.60 26.73
CA LEU A 70 27.29 7.44 26.77
C LEU A 70 27.70 6.09 27.38
N LEU A 71 28.92 5.64 27.07
CA LEU A 71 29.48 4.44 27.68
C LEU A 71 29.86 4.70 29.14
N GLY A 72 29.19 3.99 30.04
CA GLY A 72 29.53 3.91 31.45
C GLY A 72 30.82 3.12 31.67
N LYS A 73 31.46 3.34 32.82
CA LYS A 73 32.63 2.57 33.27
C LYS A 73 32.19 1.26 33.91
N ASN A 74 32.92 0.18 33.69
CA ASN A 74 32.65 -1.13 34.29
C ASN A 74 31.20 -1.62 34.08
N ALA A 75 30.66 -1.33 32.90
CA ALA A 75 29.26 -1.57 32.58
C ALA A 75 29.13 -2.51 31.37
N THR A 76 27.93 -3.06 31.20
CA THR A 76 27.55 -3.76 29.96
C THR A 76 26.57 -2.88 29.22
N HIS A 77 26.83 -2.67 27.93
CA HIS A 77 25.97 -1.90 27.04
C HIS A 77 25.54 -2.73 25.84
N TYR A 78 24.41 -2.38 25.25
CA TYR A 78 23.89 -2.97 24.02
C TYR A 78 23.59 -1.87 23.01
N LEU A 79 24.28 -1.93 21.87
CA LEU A 79 24.05 -1.04 20.73
C LEU A 79 23.15 -1.76 19.74
N GLN A 80 22.16 -1.06 19.20
CA GLN A 80 21.29 -1.60 18.16
C GLN A 80 21.04 -0.58 17.04
N VAL A 81 21.00 -1.09 15.81
CA VAL A 81 20.53 -0.35 14.62
C VAL A 81 19.28 -1.05 14.09
N LEU A 82 18.20 -0.30 13.89
CA LEU A 82 17.03 -0.72 13.14
C LEU A 82 16.92 0.09 11.86
N ASP A 83 17.02 -0.55 10.71
CA ASP A 83 17.01 0.06 9.39
C ASP A 83 15.84 -0.47 8.56
N THR A 84 14.84 0.37 8.28
CA THR A 84 13.63 -0.02 7.53
C THR A 84 13.85 -0.13 6.02
N GLY A 85 15.08 0.10 5.53
CA GLY A 85 15.45 -0.08 4.12
C GLY A 85 15.13 1.12 3.23
N PRO A 86 15.07 0.94 1.90
CA PRO A 86 14.74 2.01 0.97
C PRO A 86 13.28 2.43 1.11
N ARG A 87 12.97 3.67 0.75
CA ARG A 87 11.60 4.14 0.57
C ARG A 87 11.30 4.15 -0.92
N ASN A 88 10.47 3.22 -1.38
CA ASN A 88 10.19 3.03 -2.82
C ASN A 88 8.91 3.72 -3.31
N GLY A 89 8.23 4.48 -2.45
CA GLY A 89 7.03 5.21 -2.79
C GLY A 89 6.43 5.95 -1.60
N PRO A 90 5.36 6.73 -1.82
CA PRO A 90 4.70 7.49 -0.76
C PRO A 90 4.10 6.58 0.33
N PHE A 91 3.76 5.33 -0.03
CA PHE A 91 3.15 4.33 0.87
C PHE A 91 4.15 3.43 1.59
N ASP A 92 5.44 3.53 1.26
CA ASP A 92 6.48 2.73 1.87
C ASP A 92 6.92 3.37 3.19
N LYS A 93 6.92 2.60 4.28
CA LYS A 93 7.42 3.02 5.60
C LYS A 93 8.94 2.87 5.74
N GLY A 94 9.61 2.48 4.67
CA GLY A 94 11.06 2.46 4.53
C GLY A 94 11.71 3.84 4.68
N GLY A 95 13.03 3.86 4.70
CA GLY A 95 13.85 5.08 4.76
C GLY A 95 14.11 5.64 6.15
N LYS A 96 13.82 4.88 7.20
CA LYS A 96 14.04 5.28 8.60
C LYS A 96 15.10 4.41 9.24
N ILE A 97 16.02 5.05 9.97
CA ILE A 97 17.02 4.35 10.78
C ILE A 97 16.89 4.80 12.23
N ARG A 98 16.73 3.84 13.14
CA ARG A 98 16.70 4.10 14.58
C ARG A 98 17.92 3.47 15.23
N LEU A 99 18.56 4.23 16.10
CA LEU A 99 19.79 3.84 16.78
C LEU A 99 19.51 3.82 18.27
N TYR A 100 19.87 2.72 18.92
CA TYR A 100 19.56 2.49 20.34
C TYR A 100 20.82 2.21 21.13
N LEU A 101 20.86 2.77 22.34
CA LEU A 101 21.75 2.34 23.41
C LEU A 101 20.90 1.83 24.57
N ASP A 102 21.16 0.60 25.02
CA ASP A 102 20.48 -0.02 26.17
C ASP A 102 18.94 0.03 26.08
N GLY A 103 18.42 -0.19 24.87
CA GLY A 103 16.99 -0.20 24.56
C GLY A 103 16.34 1.19 24.44
N ARG A 104 17.11 2.28 24.58
CA ARG A 104 16.62 3.66 24.41
C ARG A 104 17.03 4.22 23.05
N VAL A 105 16.09 4.86 22.36
CA VAL A 105 16.37 5.53 21.07
C VAL A 105 17.30 6.72 21.32
N ALA A 106 18.52 6.64 20.81
CA ALA A 106 19.48 7.75 20.80
C ALA A 106 19.22 8.69 19.63
N PHE A 107 18.95 8.14 18.45
CA PHE A 107 18.80 8.91 17.21
C PHE A 107 17.75 8.29 16.28
N VAL A 108 17.11 9.16 15.49
CA VAL A 108 16.26 8.76 14.37
C VAL A 108 16.71 9.53 13.13
N LEU A 109 17.10 8.80 12.08
CA LEU A 109 17.42 9.35 10.77
C LEU A 109 16.25 9.09 9.80
N GLY A 110 16.06 10.01 8.86
CA GLY A 110 15.05 9.90 7.80
C GLY A 110 13.63 10.30 8.19
N ASP A 111 13.41 10.77 9.43
CA ASP A 111 12.11 11.34 9.85
C ASP A 111 11.91 12.78 9.33
N ASP A 112 12.98 13.59 9.29
CA ASP A 112 12.97 14.92 8.69
C ASP A 112 14.18 15.08 7.76
N PRO A 113 13.98 15.14 6.42
CA PRO A 113 15.07 15.35 5.46
C PRO A 113 15.85 16.65 5.68
N LYS A 114 15.23 17.67 6.30
CA LYS A 114 15.90 18.94 6.63
C LYS A 114 16.82 18.83 7.84
N ALA A 115 16.55 17.90 8.75
CA ALA A 115 17.36 17.69 9.94
C ALA A 115 18.68 16.97 9.66
N ALA A 116 18.78 16.23 8.54
CA ALA A 116 19.99 15.53 8.13
C ALA A 116 20.11 15.48 6.59
N PRO A 117 20.51 16.58 5.93
CA PRO A 117 20.59 16.64 4.46
C PRO A 117 21.63 15.66 3.87
N GLU A 118 22.61 15.26 4.67
CA GLU A 118 23.63 14.26 4.31
C GLU A 118 23.14 12.80 4.49
N PHE A 119 21.94 12.59 5.04
CA PHE A 119 21.31 11.28 5.07
C PHE A 119 20.81 10.91 3.67
N ASP A 120 21.53 9.97 3.05
CA ASP A 120 21.20 9.46 1.73
C ASP A 120 20.62 8.04 1.82
N ASN A 121 19.32 7.93 1.50
CA ASN A 121 18.63 6.66 1.47
C ASN A 121 18.91 5.83 0.21
N ALA A 122 19.62 6.37 -0.80
CA ALA A 122 20.03 5.62 -1.99
C ALA A 122 20.97 4.45 -1.66
N ASN A 123 21.61 4.47 -0.49
CA ASN A 123 22.49 3.38 -0.03
C ASN A 123 21.79 2.33 0.84
N ALA A 124 20.45 2.30 0.82
CA ALA A 124 19.73 1.31 1.60
C ALA A 124 20.00 -0.13 1.14
N ASP A 125 20.37 -0.36 -0.12
CA ASP A 125 20.75 -1.68 -0.66
C ASP A 125 22.14 -2.17 -0.22
N ALA A 126 22.94 -1.34 0.47
CA ALA A 126 24.26 -1.75 0.93
C ALA A 126 24.16 -2.81 2.04
N SER A 127 24.92 -3.90 1.89
CA SER A 127 24.88 -5.07 2.78
C SER A 127 25.95 -5.06 3.86
N GLY A 128 27.06 -4.33 3.68
CA GLY A 128 28.19 -4.39 4.58
C GLY A 128 27.88 -3.88 5.99
N VAL A 129 28.35 -4.62 7.00
CA VAL A 129 28.11 -4.36 8.41
C VAL A 129 29.37 -4.68 9.21
N GLY A 130 29.54 -4.08 10.37
CA GLY A 130 30.74 -4.34 11.16
C GLY A 130 30.84 -3.48 12.40
N PHE A 131 32.05 -3.38 12.92
CA PHE A 131 32.33 -2.56 14.08
C PHE A 131 33.78 -2.07 14.10
N GLU A 132 34.00 -1.03 14.90
CA GLU A 132 35.33 -0.52 15.20
C GLU A 132 35.46 -0.20 16.68
N ILE A 133 36.63 -0.49 17.24
CA ILE A 133 37.02 -0.05 18.58
C ILE A 133 37.99 1.10 18.39
N GLY A 134 37.70 2.25 18.99
CA GLY A 134 38.56 3.41 18.97
C GLY A 134 39.86 3.19 19.76
N GLU A 135 40.80 4.12 19.63
CA GLU A 135 42.06 4.06 20.36
C GLU A 135 41.86 4.03 21.88
N GLY A 136 42.76 3.35 22.58
CA GLY A 136 42.80 3.35 24.04
C GLY A 136 43.53 2.15 24.64
N VAL A 137 43.17 1.83 25.89
CA VAL A 137 43.88 0.81 26.68
C VAL A 137 43.30 -0.57 26.39
N ALA A 138 44.17 -1.58 26.24
CA ALA A 138 43.75 -2.97 26.12
C ALA A 138 42.75 -3.35 27.23
N TRP A 139 41.70 -4.07 26.87
CA TRP A 139 40.58 -4.44 27.75
C TRP A 139 39.73 -3.25 28.24
N GLY A 140 39.92 -2.05 27.69
CA GLY A 140 39.07 -0.89 27.95
C GLY A 140 37.64 -1.12 27.49
N THR A 141 37.45 -1.77 26.35
CA THR A 141 36.15 -2.27 25.88
C THR A 141 36.31 -3.65 25.25
N VAL A 142 35.39 -4.56 25.58
CA VAL A 142 35.31 -5.92 25.03
C VAL A 142 33.99 -6.06 24.28
N LEU A 143 34.08 -6.54 23.04
CA LEU A 143 32.93 -6.76 22.17
C LEU A 143 32.48 -8.22 22.24
N SER A 144 31.18 -8.45 22.20
CA SER A 144 30.60 -9.79 22.11
C SER A 144 29.23 -9.75 21.44
N ARG A 145 28.75 -10.92 20.98
CA ARG A 145 27.41 -11.10 20.41
C ARG A 145 27.07 -10.07 19.32
N PHE A 146 27.98 -9.90 18.36
CA PHE A 146 27.66 -9.16 17.14
C PHE A 146 26.65 -9.98 16.33
N GLU A 147 25.51 -9.37 16.01
CA GLU A 147 24.44 -9.98 15.23
C GLU A 147 24.02 -9.07 14.08
N ALA A 148 23.70 -9.67 12.94
CA ALA A 148 23.19 -8.99 11.77
C ALA A 148 22.06 -9.81 11.16
N HIS A 149 20.84 -9.28 11.20
CA HIS A 149 19.64 -9.96 10.72
C HIS A 149 19.19 -9.32 9.41
N PRO A 150 18.98 -10.09 8.33
CA PRO A 150 18.59 -9.55 7.03
C PRO A 150 17.19 -8.93 7.07
N ARG A 151 16.93 -7.96 6.18
CA ARG A 151 15.57 -7.37 6.01
C ARG A 151 14.54 -8.32 5.45
N THR A 152 15.01 -9.29 4.67
CA THR A 152 14.15 -10.29 4.05
C THR A 152 14.69 -11.65 4.41
N ILE A 153 13.85 -12.48 5.00
CA ILE A 153 14.14 -13.89 5.22
C ILE A 153 13.31 -14.66 4.20
N ALA A 154 13.98 -15.48 3.38
CA ALA A 154 13.27 -16.38 2.48
C ALA A 154 12.44 -17.36 3.31
N LEU A 155 11.15 -17.46 3.00
CA LEU A 155 10.29 -18.45 3.65
C LEU A 155 10.81 -19.86 3.29
N PRO A 156 11.16 -20.69 4.28
CA PRO A 156 11.57 -22.08 4.07
C PRO A 156 10.55 -22.82 3.21
N ALA A 157 11.01 -23.74 2.36
CA ALA A 157 10.13 -24.46 1.44
C ALA A 157 9.04 -25.25 2.20
N GLU A 158 9.37 -25.72 3.39
CA GLU A 158 8.49 -26.46 4.30
C GLU A 158 7.36 -25.59 4.89
N LEU A 159 7.56 -24.27 4.94
CA LEU A 159 6.54 -23.30 5.39
C LEU A 159 5.75 -22.69 4.23
N ARG A 160 6.08 -23.05 2.98
CA ARG A 160 5.28 -22.63 1.83
C ARG A 160 3.97 -23.39 1.85
N LEU A 161 2.89 -22.67 2.13
CA LEU A 161 1.55 -23.19 1.88
C LEU A 161 1.41 -23.47 0.37
N PRO A 162 0.72 -24.55 -0.04
CA PRO A 162 0.37 -24.73 -1.44
C PRO A 162 -0.35 -23.47 -1.91
N GLU A 163 0.04 -22.94 -3.07
CA GLU A 163 -0.65 -21.78 -3.64
C GLU A 163 -2.12 -22.15 -3.78
N PRO A 164 -3.04 -21.43 -3.12
CA PRO A 164 -4.45 -21.63 -3.40
C PRO A 164 -4.65 -21.32 -4.88
N PHE A 165 -5.18 -22.28 -5.64
CA PHE A 165 -5.53 -22.01 -7.02
C PHE A 165 -6.68 -21.01 -7.02
N PHE A 166 -6.35 -19.77 -7.34
CA PHE A 166 -7.29 -18.70 -7.57
C PHE A 166 -6.95 -18.06 -8.91
N GLU A 167 -7.91 -18.04 -9.83
CA GLU A 167 -7.73 -17.40 -11.12
C GLU A 167 -7.71 -15.87 -10.89
N GLU A 168 -6.54 -15.24 -10.98
CA GLU A 168 -6.44 -13.83 -10.59
C GLU A 168 -7.15 -12.88 -11.54
N ARG A 169 -7.07 -13.07 -12.86
CA ARG A 169 -7.64 -12.12 -13.83
C ARG A 169 -8.57 -12.78 -14.84
N GLY A 170 -8.45 -14.08 -15.08
CA GLY A 170 -9.12 -14.75 -16.19
C GLY A 170 -8.31 -14.66 -17.48
N ASN A 171 -8.73 -15.45 -18.48
CA ASN A 171 -8.00 -15.64 -19.73
C ASN A 171 -8.76 -15.14 -20.97
N VAL A 172 -9.95 -14.56 -20.79
CA VAL A 172 -10.77 -14.01 -21.87
C VAL A 172 -11.26 -12.62 -21.49
N VAL A 173 -11.01 -11.61 -22.33
CA VAL A 173 -11.70 -10.32 -22.21
C VAL A 173 -13.12 -10.50 -22.74
N VAL A 174 -14.10 -10.48 -21.83
CA VAL A 174 -15.52 -10.66 -22.15
C VAL A 174 -16.14 -9.34 -22.58
N ALA A 175 -15.74 -8.23 -21.95
CA ALA A 175 -16.15 -6.90 -22.35
C ALA A 175 -15.06 -5.88 -22.03
N SER A 176 -14.98 -4.82 -22.84
CA SER A 176 -14.10 -3.68 -22.58
C SER A 176 -14.68 -2.44 -23.23
N ASP A 177 -14.63 -1.31 -22.52
CA ASP A 177 -15.08 -0.01 -22.98
C ASP A 177 -14.11 1.08 -22.49
N ARG A 178 -13.60 1.89 -23.42
CA ARG A 178 -12.81 3.10 -23.14
C ARG A 178 -13.67 4.37 -23.13
N PHE A 179 -14.99 4.19 -23.30
CA PHE A 179 -15.97 5.27 -23.31
C PHE A 179 -15.72 6.35 -24.36
N ASP A 180 -14.99 6.01 -25.43
CA ASP A 180 -14.80 6.86 -26.60
C ASP A 180 -16.15 7.12 -27.30
N GLY A 181 -16.34 8.36 -27.77
CA GLY A 181 -17.52 8.76 -28.54
C GLY A 181 -18.09 10.10 -28.08
N ALA A 182 -19.24 10.48 -28.67
CA ALA A 182 -19.95 11.70 -28.31
C ALA A 182 -20.59 11.59 -26.92
N ALA A 183 -20.81 12.74 -26.28
CA ALA A 183 -21.52 12.81 -25.02
C ALA A 183 -22.96 12.28 -25.15
N GLY A 184 -23.43 11.55 -24.14
CA GLY A 184 -24.73 10.88 -24.19
C GLY A 184 -24.93 9.86 -23.06
N PRO A 185 -26.10 9.22 -22.96
CA PRO A 185 -26.33 8.17 -21.97
C PRO A 185 -25.44 6.95 -22.26
N LEU A 186 -25.00 6.27 -21.20
CA LEU A 186 -24.31 4.98 -21.30
C LEU A 186 -25.28 3.83 -21.65
N GLU A 187 -26.56 3.98 -21.30
CA GLU A 187 -27.59 2.97 -21.55
C GLU A 187 -27.71 2.62 -23.03
N ALA A 188 -27.91 1.33 -23.33
CA ALA A 188 -27.99 0.76 -24.66
C ALA A 188 -26.71 0.87 -25.51
N ARG A 189 -25.62 1.44 -24.97
CA ARG A 189 -24.31 1.40 -25.62
C ARG A 189 -23.77 -0.02 -25.60
N HIS A 190 -23.27 -0.47 -26.75
CA HIS A 190 -22.53 -1.72 -26.86
C HIS A 190 -21.06 -1.52 -26.50
N THR A 191 -20.51 -2.45 -25.72
CA THR A 191 -19.07 -2.48 -25.43
C THR A 191 -18.30 -2.81 -26.72
N PRO A 192 -17.26 -2.04 -27.08
CA PRO A 192 -16.44 -2.31 -28.26
C PRO A 192 -15.87 -3.73 -28.34
N VAL A 193 -15.51 -4.31 -27.18
CA VAL A 193 -15.13 -5.73 -27.07
C VAL A 193 -16.31 -6.51 -26.51
N GLY A 194 -16.61 -7.66 -27.10
CA GLY A 194 -17.68 -8.57 -26.67
C GLY A 194 -19.10 -8.17 -27.09
N GLY A 195 -19.34 -6.89 -27.42
CA GLY A 195 -20.63 -6.41 -27.90
C GLY A 195 -21.76 -6.46 -26.87
N LEU A 196 -21.43 -6.59 -25.57
CA LEU A 196 -22.41 -6.58 -24.50
C LEU A 196 -23.04 -5.19 -24.36
N VAL A 197 -24.28 -5.13 -23.90
CA VAL A 197 -25.04 -3.89 -23.80
C VAL A 197 -25.04 -3.41 -22.37
N TRP A 198 -24.68 -2.14 -22.16
CA TRP A 198 -24.86 -1.48 -20.87
C TRP A 198 -26.34 -1.27 -20.59
N GLU A 199 -26.82 -1.95 -19.55
CA GLU A 199 -28.20 -1.87 -19.07
C GLU A 199 -28.24 -1.09 -17.76
N LYS A 200 -29.13 -0.11 -17.65
CA LYS A 200 -29.42 0.49 -16.36
C LYS A 200 -30.22 -0.50 -15.50
N TRP A 201 -29.63 -0.95 -14.40
CA TRP A 201 -30.22 -1.95 -13.51
C TRP A 201 -31.01 -1.32 -12.36
N ALA A 202 -30.47 -0.29 -11.70
CA ALA A 202 -31.11 0.46 -10.62
C ALA A 202 -30.55 1.90 -10.52
N PRO A 203 -31.28 2.86 -9.91
CA PRO A 203 -32.72 2.83 -9.69
C PRO A 203 -33.46 3.05 -11.02
N ARG A 204 -34.75 2.76 -11.12
CA ARG A 204 -35.49 2.91 -12.40
C ARG A 204 -35.85 4.36 -12.78
N ALA A 205 -35.56 5.33 -11.92
CA ALA A 205 -35.86 6.75 -12.14
C ALA A 205 -35.11 7.32 -13.35
N GLN A 206 -35.80 7.90 -14.33
CA GLN A 206 -35.17 8.37 -15.59
C GLN A 206 -34.21 9.56 -15.41
N SER A 207 -34.33 10.33 -14.33
CA SER A 207 -33.48 11.48 -14.03
C SER A 207 -32.05 11.11 -13.67
N GLU A 208 -31.83 9.90 -13.16
CA GLU A 208 -30.53 9.42 -12.72
C GLU A 208 -29.94 8.49 -13.78
N LYS A 209 -28.71 8.72 -14.23
CA LYS A 209 -28.08 7.94 -15.30
C LYS A 209 -26.57 8.08 -15.30
N VAL A 210 -25.88 7.15 -15.92
CA VAL A 210 -24.46 7.32 -16.26
C VAL A 210 -24.37 7.92 -17.65
N VAL A 211 -23.54 8.95 -17.80
CA VAL A 211 -23.36 9.67 -19.06
C VAL A 211 -21.91 9.64 -19.50
N LEU A 212 -21.70 9.49 -20.82
CA LEU A 212 -20.44 9.79 -21.49
C LEU A 212 -20.28 11.31 -21.54
N LEU A 213 -19.08 11.77 -21.22
CA LEU A 213 -18.72 13.19 -21.22
C LEU A 213 -18.18 13.69 -22.57
N GLY A 214 -17.92 12.78 -23.52
CA GLY A 214 -17.38 13.12 -24.84
C GLY A 214 -15.85 13.18 -24.93
N ASN A 215 -15.15 12.85 -23.84
CA ASN A 215 -13.69 12.90 -23.72
C ASN A 215 -13.10 11.54 -23.29
N GLY A 216 -13.80 10.43 -23.53
CA GLY A 216 -13.39 9.10 -23.08
C GLY A 216 -13.69 8.80 -21.61
N GLN A 217 -14.58 9.58 -20.99
CA GLN A 217 -14.97 9.38 -19.58
C GLN A 217 -16.47 9.23 -19.42
N VAL A 218 -16.87 8.50 -18.37
CA VAL A 218 -18.25 8.45 -17.88
C VAL A 218 -18.36 8.96 -16.44
N GLN A 219 -19.54 9.45 -16.08
CA GLN A 219 -19.86 9.99 -14.76
C GLN A 219 -21.35 9.79 -14.43
N PRO A 220 -21.75 9.65 -13.15
CA PRO A 220 -23.15 9.68 -12.76
C PRO A 220 -23.72 11.10 -12.94
N ALA A 221 -24.98 11.17 -13.37
CA ALA A 221 -25.78 12.37 -13.51
C ALA A 221 -27.14 12.17 -12.83
N PRO A 222 -27.63 13.11 -12.00
CA PRO A 222 -26.92 14.31 -11.55
C PRO A 222 -25.69 13.96 -10.68
N ARG A 223 -24.72 14.90 -10.61
CA ARG A 223 -23.58 14.80 -9.68
C ARG A 223 -24.01 14.92 -8.22
N GLU A 224 -25.10 15.64 -7.98
CA GLU A 224 -25.70 15.86 -6.67
C GLU A 224 -26.37 14.59 -6.12
N LYS A 225 -26.97 14.68 -4.92
CA LYS A 225 -27.61 13.56 -4.23
C LYS A 225 -28.56 12.78 -5.15
N ARG A 226 -28.30 11.48 -5.24
CA ARG A 226 -29.20 10.50 -5.88
C ARG A 226 -30.08 9.83 -4.84
N SER A 227 -31.14 9.18 -5.30
CA SER A 227 -32.10 8.50 -4.43
C SER A 227 -31.56 7.21 -3.80
N ASP A 228 -30.67 6.52 -4.50
CA ASP A 228 -30.12 5.22 -4.12
C ASP A 228 -28.87 4.88 -4.99
N TYR A 229 -28.40 3.64 -4.93
CA TYR A 229 -27.37 3.09 -5.83
C TYR A 229 -27.78 3.11 -7.30
N LEU A 230 -26.95 3.76 -8.11
CA LEU A 230 -26.98 3.73 -9.56
C LEU A 230 -26.13 2.55 -10.08
N LEU A 231 -26.80 1.51 -10.57
CA LEU A 231 -26.21 0.27 -11.09
C LEU A 231 -26.34 0.23 -12.61
N TYR A 232 -25.20 0.13 -13.29
CA TYR A 232 -25.13 -0.10 -14.75
C TYR A 232 -24.44 -1.44 -15.00
N GLY A 233 -25.20 -2.39 -15.54
CA GLY A 233 -24.81 -3.78 -15.66
C GLY A 233 -24.61 -4.25 -17.09
N LEU A 234 -23.80 -5.29 -17.22
CA LEU A 234 -23.64 -6.12 -18.40
C LEU A 234 -24.15 -7.51 -18.06
N ARG A 235 -25.07 -8.05 -18.88
CA ARG A 235 -25.52 -9.44 -18.75
C ARG A 235 -24.33 -10.37 -18.91
N TRP A 236 -24.04 -11.17 -17.89
CA TRP A 236 -22.84 -12.00 -17.88
C TRP A 236 -23.08 -13.30 -18.64
N PRO A 237 -22.23 -13.66 -19.62
CA PRO A 237 -22.45 -14.84 -20.43
C PRO A 237 -22.44 -16.13 -19.60
N GLN A 238 -23.30 -17.08 -19.98
CA GLN A 238 -23.47 -18.34 -19.24
C GLN A 238 -22.16 -19.13 -19.08
N SER A 239 -21.27 -19.07 -20.08
CA SER A 239 -19.97 -19.75 -20.07
C SER A 239 -18.99 -19.22 -19.02
N TYR A 240 -19.27 -18.08 -18.39
CA TYR A 240 -18.37 -17.41 -17.44
C TYR A 240 -19.01 -17.19 -16.06
N ARG A 241 -20.15 -17.82 -15.73
CA ARG A 241 -20.87 -17.56 -14.47
C ARG A 241 -20.11 -17.90 -13.18
N HIS A 242 -19.03 -18.66 -13.30
CA HIS A 242 -18.16 -19.09 -12.20
C HIS A 242 -16.94 -18.20 -12.03
N PHE A 243 -16.80 -17.13 -12.82
CA PHE A 243 -15.70 -16.20 -12.69
C PHE A 243 -15.97 -14.87 -13.39
N ALA A 244 -15.69 -13.78 -12.68
CA ALA A 244 -15.52 -12.47 -13.32
C ALA A 244 -14.39 -11.70 -12.65
N SER A 245 -13.56 -11.05 -13.46
CA SER A 245 -12.64 -10.02 -12.99
C SER A 245 -12.96 -8.69 -13.65
N LEU A 246 -13.32 -7.70 -12.84
CA LEU A 246 -13.71 -6.36 -13.27
C LEU A 246 -12.58 -5.39 -12.93
N GLU A 247 -12.19 -4.56 -13.88
CA GLU A 247 -11.19 -3.53 -13.65
C GLU A 247 -11.57 -2.22 -14.32
N ALA A 248 -11.24 -1.11 -13.66
CA ALA A 248 -11.51 0.23 -14.14
C ALA A 248 -10.49 1.22 -13.58
N THR A 249 -10.29 2.31 -14.33
CA THR A 249 -9.60 3.49 -13.82
C THR A 249 -10.65 4.47 -13.31
N LEU A 250 -10.62 4.74 -12.00
CA LEU A 250 -11.52 5.67 -11.34
C LEU A 250 -10.74 6.94 -10.97
N THR A 251 -11.33 8.09 -11.24
CA THR A 251 -10.82 9.39 -10.78
C THR A 251 -11.80 9.96 -9.77
N PRO A 252 -11.43 10.02 -8.48
CA PRO A 252 -12.24 10.66 -7.46
C PRO A 252 -12.48 12.13 -7.81
N PRO A 253 -13.65 12.68 -7.45
CA PRO A 253 -13.93 14.09 -7.65
C PRO A 253 -12.99 14.97 -6.81
N GLY A 254 -12.84 16.24 -7.18
CA GLY A 254 -11.88 17.17 -6.58
C GLY A 254 -10.74 17.58 -7.53
N HIS A 255 -9.67 18.13 -6.96
CA HIS A 255 -8.54 18.66 -7.71
C HIS A 255 -7.38 17.68 -7.73
N GLU A 256 -6.67 17.64 -8.85
CA GLU A 256 -5.44 16.85 -8.96
C GLU A 256 -4.44 17.30 -7.89
N GLY A 257 -4.02 16.34 -7.06
CA GLY A 257 -3.05 16.54 -5.99
C GLY A 257 -1.75 15.80 -6.22
N ARG A 258 -0.81 15.96 -5.28
CA ARG A 258 0.41 15.16 -5.17
C ARG A 258 0.42 14.47 -3.81
N TYR A 259 1.35 13.54 -3.62
CA TYR A 259 1.68 13.04 -2.29
C TYR A 259 2.82 13.86 -1.71
N ASP A 260 2.67 14.32 -0.47
CA ASP A 260 3.77 14.95 0.28
C ASP A 260 4.78 13.89 0.77
N LEU A 261 5.81 14.35 1.49
CA LEU A 261 6.86 13.48 2.03
C LEU A 261 6.33 12.58 3.15
N GLU A 262 5.17 12.88 3.71
CA GLU A 262 4.50 12.10 4.75
C GLU A 262 3.52 11.09 4.13
N GLY A 263 3.30 11.17 2.81
CA GLY A 263 2.37 10.33 2.05
C GLY A 263 0.94 10.86 2.06
N ASN A 264 0.68 12.08 2.52
CA ASN A 264 -0.66 12.68 2.46
C ASN A 264 -0.97 13.19 1.06
N CYS A 265 -2.22 13.01 0.65
CA CYS A 265 -2.75 13.55 -0.60
C CYS A 265 -3.03 15.06 -0.47
N THR A 266 -2.38 15.88 -1.30
CA THR A 266 -2.64 17.33 -1.38
C THR A 266 -3.84 17.69 -2.25
N GLY A 267 -4.50 16.70 -2.84
CA GLY A 267 -5.73 16.90 -3.64
C GLY A 267 -6.93 17.26 -2.77
N TYR A 268 -6.85 16.96 -1.47
CA TYR A 268 -7.82 17.40 -0.48
C TYR A 268 -7.54 18.84 -0.05
N THR A 269 -8.58 19.66 -0.04
CA THR A 269 -8.59 21.06 0.41
C THR A 269 -9.90 21.35 1.13
N GLU A 270 -9.94 22.39 1.97
CA GLU A 270 -11.21 22.83 2.59
C GLU A 270 -12.30 23.16 1.54
N ALA A 271 -11.88 23.61 0.35
CA ALA A 271 -12.79 23.96 -0.74
C ALA A 271 -13.46 22.75 -1.43
N ASN A 272 -12.93 21.54 -1.27
CA ASN A 272 -13.48 20.33 -1.89
C ASN A 272 -13.79 19.21 -0.88
N ARG A 273 -13.94 19.55 0.40
CA ARG A 273 -14.29 18.60 1.47
C ARG A 273 -15.61 17.86 1.24
N GLU A 274 -16.55 18.46 0.50
CA GLU A 274 -17.85 17.83 0.20
C GLU A 274 -17.79 16.87 -1.00
N GLU A 275 -16.66 16.85 -1.73
CA GLU A 275 -16.49 15.92 -2.83
C GLU A 275 -16.22 14.51 -2.28
N ARG A 276 -16.98 13.50 -2.72
CA ARG A 276 -16.95 12.14 -2.19
C ARG A 276 -16.84 11.11 -3.30
N LEU A 277 -15.95 10.15 -3.10
CA LEU A 277 -15.91 8.92 -3.89
C LEU A 277 -16.83 7.89 -3.26
N ARG A 278 -17.81 7.41 -4.02
CA ARG A 278 -18.72 6.31 -3.66
C ARG A 278 -19.02 5.47 -4.89
N ALA A 279 -17.99 4.94 -5.52
CA ALA A 279 -18.10 4.22 -6.79
C ALA A 279 -17.34 2.89 -6.75
N GLY A 280 -17.72 1.95 -7.61
CA GLY A 280 -17.07 0.65 -7.68
C GLY A 280 -17.80 -0.33 -8.58
N PHE A 281 -17.91 -1.56 -8.12
CA PHE A 281 -18.43 -2.67 -8.91
C PHE A 281 -19.52 -3.44 -8.19
N PHE A 282 -20.28 -4.22 -8.95
CA PHE A 282 -21.19 -5.22 -8.39
C PHE A 282 -21.13 -6.54 -9.17
N PHE A 283 -21.42 -7.62 -8.46
CA PHE A 283 -21.62 -8.98 -8.97
C PHE A 283 -23.01 -9.44 -8.55
N TRP A 284 -23.85 -9.78 -9.51
CA TRP A 284 -25.26 -10.02 -9.26
C TRP A 284 -25.69 -11.40 -9.74
N GLN A 285 -26.26 -12.20 -8.84
CA GLN A 285 -26.98 -13.42 -9.20
C GLN A 285 -28.49 -13.12 -9.27
N ASP A 286 -29.05 -12.63 -8.18
CA ASP A 286 -30.48 -12.32 -8.02
C ASP A 286 -30.69 -11.30 -6.87
N ALA A 287 -31.93 -10.97 -6.56
CA ALA A 287 -32.27 -9.94 -5.56
C ALA A 287 -31.89 -10.30 -4.11
N GLN A 288 -31.57 -11.56 -3.84
CA GLN A 288 -31.15 -12.04 -2.52
C GLN A 288 -29.64 -12.36 -2.48
N HIS A 289 -29.01 -12.54 -3.64
CA HIS A 289 -27.61 -12.94 -3.75
C HIS A 289 -26.88 -11.98 -4.71
N TYR A 290 -26.25 -10.97 -4.13
CA TYR A 290 -25.36 -10.07 -4.86
C TYR A 290 -24.28 -9.54 -3.92
N LEU A 291 -23.16 -9.13 -4.52
CA LEU A 291 -22.02 -8.55 -3.84
C LEU A 291 -21.70 -7.20 -4.48
N ILE A 292 -21.62 -6.16 -3.66
CA ILE A 292 -21.23 -4.82 -4.06
C ILE A 292 -19.86 -4.53 -3.46
N LEU A 293 -18.96 -3.98 -4.27
CA LEU A 293 -17.76 -3.30 -3.81
C LEU A 293 -17.90 -1.81 -4.09
N ARG A 294 -17.71 -1.00 -3.05
CA ARG A 294 -17.64 0.45 -3.14
C ARG A 294 -16.28 0.94 -2.66
N ALA A 295 -15.57 1.67 -3.52
CA ALA A 295 -14.50 2.54 -3.07
C ALA A 295 -15.12 3.77 -2.40
N PHE A 296 -14.58 4.13 -1.26
CA PHE A 296 -15.11 5.13 -0.34
C PHE A 296 -14.01 6.15 -0.06
N MET A 297 -14.31 7.45 -0.19
CA MET A 297 -13.47 8.56 0.27
C MET A 297 -14.38 9.67 0.79
N ASP A 298 -14.17 10.12 2.02
CA ASP A 298 -14.95 11.18 2.65
C ASP A 298 -14.15 12.47 2.87
N ASP A 299 -14.78 13.43 3.54
CA ASP A 299 -14.33 14.77 3.88
C ASP A 299 -13.14 14.85 4.88
N SER A 300 -12.46 13.75 5.18
CA SER A 300 -11.32 13.73 6.12
C SER A 300 -10.02 13.32 5.44
N GLN A 301 -8.98 14.15 5.59
CA GLN A 301 -7.65 13.91 5.03
C GLN A 301 -7.13 12.50 5.36
N SER A 302 -6.58 11.87 4.32
CA SER A 302 -5.58 10.79 4.29
C SER A 302 -5.87 9.44 4.97
N ASN A 303 -6.92 9.31 5.80
CA ASN A 303 -7.18 8.05 6.52
C ASN A 303 -8.57 7.43 6.30
N ALA A 304 -9.48 8.09 5.58
CA ALA A 304 -10.83 7.57 5.32
C ALA A 304 -11.03 7.12 3.86
N SER A 305 -9.97 6.58 3.25
CA SER A 305 -10.10 5.87 1.98
C SER A 305 -10.31 4.39 2.26
N GLU A 306 -11.43 3.83 1.82
CA GLU A 306 -11.78 2.44 2.12
C GLU A 306 -12.27 1.70 0.88
N LEU A 307 -12.14 0.38 0.90
CA LEU A 307 -13.00 -0.50 0.14
C LEU A 307 -14.03 -1.10 1.10
N GLU A 308 -15.29 -0.96 0.75
CA GLU A 308 -16.40 -1.51 1.50
C GLU A 308 -17.14 -2.55 0.66
N TRP A 309 -17.37 -3.71 1.27
CA TRP A 309 -18.14 -4.80 0.69
C TRP A 309 -19.50 -4.88 1.33
N GLN A 310 -20.52 -4.97 0.49
CA GLN A 310 -21.91 -5.05 0.94
C GLN A 310 -22.62 -6.21 0.25
N ALA A 311 -23.49 -6.88 0.99
CA ALA A 311 -24.33 -7.96 0.49
C ALA A 311 -25.66 -7.99 1.25
N PRO A 312 -26.73 -8.61 0.70
CA PRO A 312 -27.96 -8.83 1.44
C PRO A 312 -27.74 -9.71 2.68
N VAL A 313 -28.07 -9.17 3.85
CA VAL A 313 -28.13 -9.88 5.13
C VAL A 313 -29.55 -9.71 5.65
N GLU A 314 -30.27 -10.82 5.80
CA GLU A 314 -31.67 -10.82 6.27
C GLU A 314 -32.61 -9.89 5.46
N GLY A 315 -32.33 -9.74 4.16
CA GLY A 315 -33.13 -8.92 3.25
C GLY A 315 -32.77 -7.42 3.23
N VAL A 316 -31.74 -7.00 3.97
CA VAL A 316 -31.21 -5.62 3.96
C VAL A 316 -29.78 -5.63 3.43
N LEU A 317 -29.40 -4.64 2.64
CA LEU A 317 -28.02 -4.49 2.20
C LEU A 317 -27.16 -4.02 3.38
N ASP A 318 -26.23 -4.87 3.83
CA ASP A 318 -25.36 -4.60 4.98
C ASP A 318 -23.88 -4.71 4.61
N VAL A 319 -23.04 -4.06 5.41
CA VAL A 319 -21.59 -4.07 5.28
C VAL A 319 -21.02 -5.35 5.87
N ILE A 320 -20.42 -6.18 5.03
CA ILE A 320 -19.85 -7.46 5.47
C ILE A 320 -18.34 -7.38 5.75
N ARG A 321 -17.63 -6.47 5.07
CA ARG A 321 -16.18 -6.26 5.20
C ARG A 321 -15.80 -4.82 4.82
N ARG A 322 -14.77 -4.28 5.46
CA ARG A 322 -14.09 -3.03 5.07
C ARG A 322 -12.58 -3.20 5.16
N VAL A 323 -11.85 -2.50 4.30
CA VAL A 323 -10.40 -2.32 4.45
C VAL A 323 -10.04 -0.86 4.25
N ASN A 324 -9.15 -0.36 5.12
CA ASN A 324 -8.59 0.97 5.00
C ASN A 324 -7.43 0.95 4.00
N LEU A 325 -7.53 1.77 2.96
CA LEU A 325 -6.51 1.94 1.92
C LEU A 325 -5.48 3.02 2.28
N GLY A 326 -5.73 3.79 3.33
CA GLY A 326 -4.94 4.94 3.76
C GLY A 326 -4.85 5.96 2.64
N PRO A 327 -3.65 6.49 2.36
CA PRO A 327 -3.51 7.50 1.31
C PRO A 327 -3.45 6.92 -0.10
N ARG A 328 -3.71 5.63 -0.34
CA ARG A 328 -3.64 5.03 -1.70
C ARG A 328 -4.61 5.65 -2.69
N LEU A 329 -5.67 6.29 -2.20
CA LEU A 329 -6.60 7.06 -3.00
C LEU A 329 -6.38 8.55 -2.73
N CYS A 330 -6.49 9.36 -3.77
CA CYS A 330 -6.30 10.81 -3.68
C CYS A 330 -7.29 11.54 -4.58
N HIS A 331 -7.91 12.60 -4.08
CA HIS A 331 -8.81 13.46 -4.86
C HIS A 331 -8.17 13.88 -6.18
N GLY A 332 -8.99 13.89 -7.24
CA GLY A 332 -8.59 14.29 -8.60
C GLY A 332 -7.56 13.39 -9.29
N ASN A 333 -7.00 12.38 -8.61
CA ASN A 333 -5.97 11.51 -9.16
C ASN A 333 -6.55 10.14 -9.56
N PRO A 334 -6.30 9.67 -10.80
CA PRO A 334 -6.78 8.37 -11.24
C PRO A 334 -6.09 7.22 -10.50
N PHE A 335 -6.86 6.22 -10.09
CA PHE A 335 -6.35 4.96 -9.57
C PHE A 335 -6.99 3.78 -10.30
N HIS A 336 -6.27 2.66 -10.39
CA HIS A 336 -6.81 1.42 -10.96
C HIS A 336 -7.42 0.59 -9.83
N LEU A 337 -8.66 0.17 -10.01
CA LEU A 337 -9.33 -0.81 -9.15
C LEU A 337 -9.60 -2.06 -9.96
N ARG A 338 -9.18 -3.21 -9.45
CA ARG A 338 -9.54 -4.52 -9.98
C ARG A 338 -10.15 -5.39 -8.90
N VAL A 339 -11.18 -6.14 -9.26
CA VAL A 339 -11.80 -7.14 -8.40
C VAL A 339 -12.00 -8.41 -9.18
N SER A 340 -11.68 -9.53 -8.58
CA SER A 340 -11.87 -10.85 -9.18
C SER A 340 -12.60 -11.73 -8.20
N PHE A 341 -13.61 -12.40 -8.71
CA PHE A 341 -14.56 -13.17 -7.92
C PHE A 341 -14.96 -14.42 -8.68
N ASP A 342 -14.77 -15.59 -8.06
CA ASP A 342 -15.15 -16.89 -8.63
C ASP A 342 -16.49 -17.43 -8.08
N GLY A 343 -17.22 -16.59 -7.34
CA GLY A 343 -18.43 -16.97 -6.62
C GLY A 343 -18.18 -17.34 -5.16
N ASP A 344 -16.95 -17.68 -4.77
CA ASP A 344 -16.56 -17.89 -3.38
C ASP A 344 -15.37 -16.99 -3.00
N TRP A 345 -14.21 -17.17 -3.60
CA TRP A 345 -13.05 -16.32 -3.37
C TRP A 345 -13.19 -14.98 -4.06
N VAL A 346 -12.95 -13.92 -3.29
CA VAL A 346 -12.82 -12.57 -3.82
C VAL A 346 -11.48 -11.96 -3.44
N VAL A 347 -10.89 -11.23 -4.38
CA VAL A 347 -9.70 -10.43 -4.16
C VAL A 347 -9.90 -9.07 -4.81
N ALA A 348 -9.52 -8.00 -4.11
CA ALA A 348 -9.44 -6.66 -4.65
C ALA A 348 -7.98 -6.21 -4.73
N TRP A 349 -7.65 -5.58 -5.85
CA TRP A 349 -6.35 -4.99 -6.10
C TRP A 349 -6.48 -3.52 -6.42
N VAL A 350 -5.49 -2.75 -5.97
CA VAL A 350 -5.41 -1.32 -6.21
C VAL A 350 -4.04 -0.98 -6.78
N ARG A 351 -4.03 -0.18 -7.85
CA ARG A 351 -2.84 0.58 -8.26
C ARG A 351 -3.09 2.03 -7.91
N ALA A 352 -2.46 2.47 -6.83
CA ALA A 352 -2.51 3.85 -6.37
C ALA A 352 -1.89 4.80 -7.43
N PRO A 353 -2.29 6.08 -7.45
CA PRO A 353 -1.68 7.08 -8.33
C PRO A 353 -0.16 7.12 -8.15
N GLY A 354 0.59 7.06 -9.25
CA GLY A 354 2.06 7.06 -9.25
C GLY A 354 2.71 5.74 -8.81
N SER A 355 1.95 4.71 -8.39
CA SER A 355 2.51 3.39 -8.11
C SER A 355 2.79 2.62 -9.41
N PRO A 356 3.99 2.04 -9.58
CA PRO A 356 4.29 1.17 -10.72
C PRO A 356 3.66 -0.23 -10.57
N ARG A 357 3.15 -0.57 -9.38
CA ARG A 357 2.64 -1.90 -9.05
C ARG A 357 1.21 -1.85 -8.55
N GLU A 358 0.44 -2.83 -9.01
CA GLU A 358 -0.86 -3.16 -8.46
C GLU A 358 -0.65 -4.10 -7.26
N GLU A 359 -1.35 -3.84 -6.15
CA GLU A 359 -1.23 -4.60 -4.89
C GLU A 359 -2.57 -5.21 -4.53
N ALA A 360 -2.57 -6.45 -4.04
CA ALA A 360 -3.76 -7.03 -3.40
C ALA A 360 -3.97 -6.32 -2.06
N VAL A 361 -5.13 -5.67 -1.91
CA VAL A 361 -5.47 -4.88 -0.71
C VAL A 361 -6.45 -5.59 0.21
N GLN A 362 -7.24 -6.53 -0.33
CA GLN A 362 -8.15 -7.36 0.46
C GLN A 362 -8.46 -8.67 -0.25
N SER A 363 -8.67 -9.73 0.53
CA SER A 363 -9.25 -10.98 0.07
C SER A 363 -10.11 -11.61 1.17
N PHE A 364 -11.15 -12.35 0.78
CA PHE A 364 -11.95 -13.18 1.68
C PHE A 364 -12.75 -14.22 0.87
N ARG A 365 -13.39 -15.18 1.54
CA ARG A 365 -14.35 -16.08 0.91
C ARG A 365 -15.79 -15.67 1.23
N TRP A 366 -16.68 -15.80 0.25
CA TRP A 366 -18.13 -15.68 0.42
C TRP A 366 -18.62 -16.62 1.53
N SER A 367 -18.14 -17.85 1.53
CA SER A 367 -18.44 -18.85 2.55
C SER A 367 -17.97 -18.48 3.97
N ASP A 368 -17.02 -17.56 4.13
CA ASP A 368 -16.64 -17.04 5.46
C ASP A 368 -17.70 -16.06 6.01
N ALA A 369 -18.46 -15.39 5.13
CA ALA A 369 -19.54 -14.47 5.51
C ALA A 369 -20.91 -15.16 5.51
N PHE A 370 -21.10 -16.14 4.62
CA PHE A 370 -22.36 -16.84 4.39
C PHE A 370 -22.14 -18.36 4.31
N PRO A 371 -21.87 -19.03 5.44
CA PRO A 371 -21.43 -20.43 5.45
C PRO A 371 -22.48 -21.42 4.91
N ASP A 372 -23.77 -21.07 5.03
CA ASP A 372 -24.88 -21.91 4.57
C ASP A 372 -25.30 -21.62 3.12
N GLN A 373 -24.65 -20.65 2.45
CA GLN A 373 -24.97 -20.28 1.08
C GLN A 373 -23.98 -20.90 0.09
N PRO A 374 -24.47 -21.40 -1.06
CA PRO A 374 -23.58 -21.88 -2.12
C PRO A 374 -22.79 -20.71 -2.73
N PRO A 375 -21.68 -20.99 -3.43
CA PRO A 375 -20.97 -19.99 -4.22
C PRO A 375 -21.91 -19.27 -5.20
N LEU A 376 -21.70 -17.96 -5.34
CA LEU A 376 -22.53 -17.08 -6.16
C LEU A 376 -22.35 -17.38 -7.65
N LYS A 377 -23.46 -17.53 -8.37
CA LYS A 377 -23.48 -17.64 -9.84
C LYS A 377 -23.64 -16.27 -10.47
N ILE A 378 -22.58 -15.76 -11.08
CA ILE A 378 -22.52 -14.39 -11.59
C ILE A 378 -23.38 -14.28 -12.85
N ASN A 379 -24.52 -13.62 -12.77
CA ASN A 379 -25.46 -13.42 -13.88
C ASN A 379 -25.35 -12.03 -14.51
N MET A 380 -24.84 -11.06 -13.76
CA MET A 380 -24.58 -9.69 -14.22
C MET A 380 -23.42 -9.11 -13.43
N VAL A 381 -22.64 -8.28 -14.11
CA VAL A 381 -21.52 -7.53 -13.53
C VAL A 381 -21.63 -6.07 -13.96
N GLY A 382 -21.05 -5.13 -13.23
CA GLY A 382 -21.06 -3.77 -13.73
C GLY A 382 -20.55 -2.72 -12.77
N LEU A 383 -20.89 -1.48 -13.09
CA LEU A 383 -20.50 -0.27 -12.40
C LEU A 383 -21.56 0.12 -11.36
N LEU A 384 -21.07 0.67 -10.26
CA LEU A 384 -21.86 1.16 -9.13
C LEU A 384 -21.47 2.61 -8.83
N PHE A 385 -22.48 3.46 -8.59
CA PHE A 385 -22.33 4.76 -7.94
C PHE A 385 -23.39 4.89 -6.84
N SER A 386 -22.99 5.08 -5.58
CA SER A 386 -23.91 5.26 -4.46
C SER A 386 -24.49 6.67 -4.42
N GLU A 387 -25.57 6.87 -3.69
CA GLU A 387 -26.30 8.12 -3.47
C GLU A 387 -25.45 9.34 -3.07
N GLU A 388 -24.30 9.10 -2.43
CA GLU A 388 -23.38 10.13 -1.94
C GLU A 388 -22.20 10.42 -2.89
N ASP A 389 -22.04 9.71 -4.01
CA ASP A 389 -20.96 10.00 -4.97
C ASP A 389 -21.13 11.40 -5.58
N SER A 390 -20.13 12.26 -5.49
CA SER A 390 -20.23 13.65 -5.98
C SER A 390 -19.73 13.83 -7.43
N GLY A 391 -19.58 12.72 -8.16
CA GLY A 391 -19.20 12.72 -9.57
C GLY A 391 -17.83 12.12 -9.84
N THR A 392 -17.58 10.91 -9.34
CA THR A 392 -16.44 10.08 -9.77
C THR A 392 -16.48 9.87 -11.28
N ARG A 393 -15.32 10.01 -11.92
CA ARG A 393 -15.15 9.75 -13.35
C ARG A 393 -14.52 8.38 -13.57
N LEU A 394 -14.92 7.69 -14.63
CA LEU A 394 -14.27 6.47 -15.08
C LEU A 394 -13.74 6.64 -16.50
N ASP A 395 -12.47 6.28 -16.70
CA ASP A 395 -11.76 6.41 -17.97
C ASP A 395 -11.76 5.11 -18.79
N SER A 396 -11.93 3.97 -18.12
CA SER A 396 -11.98 2.67 -18.78
C SER A 396 -12.66 1.63 -17.91
N PHE A 397 -13.21 0.61 -18.56
CA PHE A 397 -13.74 -0.59 -17.94
C PHE A 397 -13.31 -1.82 -18.74
N THR A 398 -12.87 -2.86 -18.06
CA THR A 398 -12.63 -4.18 -18.65
C THR A 398 -13.17 -5.27 -17.73
N ALA A 399 -13.89 -6.22 -18.31
CA ALA A 399 -14.40 -7.41 -17.63
C ALA A 399 -13.83 -8.66 -18.28
N TRP A 400 -13.25 -9.51 -17.45
CA TRP A 400 -12.60 -10.75 -17.84
C TRP A 400 -13.39 -11.95 -17.33
N GLY A 401 -13.43 -13.00 -18.14
CA GLY A 401 -13.97 -14.31 -17.81
C GLY A 401 -12.86 -15.37 -17.80
N SER A 402 -13.18 -16.54 -17.23
CA SER A 402 -12.28 -17.69 -17.23
C SER A 402 -12.94 -18.87 -17.94
N THR A 403 -12.24 -19.49 -18.88
CA THR A 403 -12.67 -20.78 -19.47
C THR A 403 -12.14 -21.99 -18.69
N ARG A 404 -11.30 -21.74 -17.67
CA ARG A 404 -10.68 -22.77 -16.83
C ARG A 404 -11.55 -23.16 -15.64
N LEU A 405 -12.40 -22.23 -15.21
CA LEU A 405 -13.38 -22.41 -14.15
C LEU A 405 -14.72 -22.74 -14.82
N ARG A 406 -15.27 -23.93 -14.57
CA ARG A 406 -16.51 -24.43 -15.18
C ARG A 406 -17.55 -24.78 -14.14
#